data_AF-A0A6I4VW98-F1
#
_entry.id   AF-A0A6I4VW98-F1
#
_cell.length_a   1.000
_cell.length_b   1.000
_cell.length_c   1.000
_cell.angle_alpha   90.00
_cell.angle_beta   90.00
_cell.angle_gamma   90.00
#
_symmetry.space_group_name_H-M   'P 1'
#
loop_
_entity.id
_entity.type
_entity.pdbx_description
1 polymer ?
#
loop_
_entity_poly.entity_id
_entity_poly.type
_entity_poly.pdbx_seq_one_letter_code
_entity_poly.pdbx_strand_id
1 'polypeptide(L)' 'MSKKRRTREKENQRAAKGRFTNKANIYYKDVVAPLERAYKRALIGEQYNEAGKIFLKIREAKQSHRHLLMRKEFARIR' A
#
# COMPACT_ATOMS: atom_id res chain seq x y z
N MET A 1 -4.67 -21.66 -53.40
CA MET A 1 -4.26 -21.38 -52.00
C MET A 1 -4.14 -19.86 -51.80
N SER A 2 -5.26 -19.18 -51.51
CA SER A 2 -5.27 -17.73 -51.26
C SER A 2 -5.00 -17.47 -49.77
N LYS A 3 -3.87 -16.82 -49.47
CA LYS A 3 -3.47 -16.46 -48.11
C LYS A 3 -4.44 -15.38 -47.57
N LYS A 4 -5.18 -15.68 -46.50
CA LYS A 4 -6.01 -14.73 -45.76
C LYS A 4 -5.13 -13.57 -45.23
N ARG A 5 -5.17 -12.41 -45.89
CA ARG A 5 -4.65 -11.16 -45.29
C ARG A 5 -5.67 -10.64 -44.28
N ARG A 6 -5.44 -10.93 -43.00
CA ARG A 6 -6.13 -10.26 -41.89
C ARG A 6 -5.40 -8.96 -41.58
N THR A 7 -5.75 -7.87 -42.27
CA THR A 7 -5.46 -6.51 -41.80
C THR A 7 -6.52 -6.14 -40.77
N ARG A 8 -6.38 -6.66 -39.55
CA ARG A 8 -7.04 -6.04 -38.40
C ARG A 8 -6.16 -4.86 -38.03
N GLU A 9 -6.52 -3.68 -38.50
CA GLU A 9 -5.94 -2.43 -38.01
C GLU A 9 -5.91 -2.53 -36.48
N LYS A 10 -4.70 -2.46 -35.90
CA LYS A 10 -4.57 -2.34 -34.46
C LYS A 10 -5.12 -0.97 -34.12
N GLU A 11 -6.39 -0.94 -33.77
CA GLU A 11 -7.05 0.21 -33.16
C GLU A 11 -6.08 0.75 -32.09
N ASN A 12 -5.64 2.01 -32.24
CA ASN A 12 -4.65 2.62 -31.36
C ASN A 12 -5.13 2.46 -29.92
N GLN A 13 -4.54 1.50 -29.19
CA GLN A 13 -4.95 1.19 -27.83
C GLN A 13 -4.73 2.46 -27.00
N ARG A 14 -5.84 3.08 -26.55
CA ARG A 14 -5.79 4.26 -25.70
C ARG A 14 -4.95 3.92 -24.46
N ALA A 15 -4.04 4.82 -24.10
CA ALA A 15 -3.21 4.66 -22.91
C ALA A 15 -4.08 4.37 -21.68
N ALA A 16 -3.67 3.39 -20.88
CA ALA A 16 -4.41 3.00 -19.68
C ALA A 16 -4.55 4.20 -18.73
N LYS A 17 -5.76 4.41 -18.19
CA LYS A 17 -5.99 5.47 -17.20
C LYS A 17 -5.09 5.25 -15.98
N GLY A 18 -4.57 6.35 -15.41
CA GLY A 18 -3.79 6.30 -14.19
C GLY A 18 -4.62 5.73 -13.04
N ARG A 19 -4.05 4.78 -12.29
CA ARG A 19 -4.65 4.28 -11.05
C ARG A 19 -4.25 5.20 -9.90
N PHE A 20 -5.17 5.45 -8.97
CA PHE A 20 -4.91 6.26 -7.78
C PHE A 20 -5.26 5.46 -6.53
N THR A 21 -4.53 5.71 -5.46
CA THR A 21 -4.79 5.16 -4.12
C THR A 21 -4.76 6.27 -3.09
N ASN A 22 -5.40 6.05 -1.95
CA ASN A 22 -5.30 6.98 -0.83
C ASN A 22 -3.88 6.95 -0.27
N LYS A 23 -3.28 8.11 -0.01
CA LYS A 23 -1.96 8.21 0.65
C LYS A 23 -1.94 7.50 2.01
N ALA A 24 -3.07 7.48 2.71
CA ALA A 24 -3.21 6.73 3.96
C ALA A 24 -2.95 5.22 3.77
N ASN A 25 -3.42 4.64 2.66
CA ASN A 25 -3.19 3.22 2.37
C ASN A 25 -1.71 2.92 2.12
N ILE A 26 -1.01 3.83 1.43
CA ILE A 26 0.45 3.73 1.21
C ILE A 26 1.15 3.78 2.58
N TYR A 27 0.84 4.80 3.38
CA TYR A 27 1.40 4.97 4.71
C TYR A 27 1.18 3.75 5.62
N TYR A 28 -0.02 3.18 5.60
CA TYR A 28 -0.32 1.97 6.38
C TYR A 28 0.57 0.81 5.96
N LYS A 29 0.70 0.58 4.64
CA LYS A 29 1.49 -0.51 4.08
C LYS A 29 2.97 -0.40 4.42
N ASP A 30 3.50 0.83 4.37
CA ASP A 30 4.94 1.07 4.50
C ASP A 30 5.37 1.25 5.97
N VAL A 31 4.50 1.80 6.83
CA VAL A 31 4.87 2.15 8.21
C VAL A 31 4.16 1.27 9.24
N VAL A 32 2.82 1.20 9.19
CA VAL A 32 2.04 0.53 10.25
C VAL A 32 2.17 -0.99 10.16
N ALA A 33 2.00 -1.57 8.97
CA ALA A 33 1.99 -3.01 8.78
C ALA A 33 3.34 -3.69 9.16
N PRO A 34 4.51 -3.12 8.84
CA PRO A 34 5.79 -3.68 9.31
C PRO A 34 5.94 -3.63 10.84
N LEU A 35 5.50 -2.55 11.49
CA LEU A 35 5.53 -2.43 12.95
C LEU A 35 4.64 -3.47 13.62
N GLU A 36 3.42 -3.70 13.10
CA GLU A 36 2.52 -4.73 13.61
C GLU A 36 3.12 -6.14 13.46
N ARG A 37 3.81 -6.42 12.36
CA ARG A 37 4.54 -7.69 12.18
C ARG A 37 5.69 -7.82 13.18
N ALA A 38 6.47 -6.77 13.38
CA ALA A 38 7.58 -6.76 14.34
C ALA A 38 7.08 -6.98 15.77
N TYR A 39 5.97 -6.32 16.15
CA TYR A 39 5.32 -6.51 17.44
C TYR A 39 4.89 -7.96 17.66
N LYS A 40 4.20 -8.56 16.68
CA LYS A 40 3.81 -9.98 16.76
C LYS A 40 5.01 -10.91 16.93
N ARG A 41 6.12 -10.64 16.21
CA ARG A 41 7.36 -11.42 16.35
C ARG A 41 7.99 -11.28 17.74
N ALA A 42 8.04 -10.06 18.27
CA ALA A 42 8.56 -9.81 19.62
C ALA A 42 7.75 -10.53 20.70
N LEU A 43 6.41 -10.60 20.54
CA LEU A 43 5.57 -11.38 21.45
C LEU A 43 5.81 -12.89 21.35
N ILE A 44 5.99 -13.43 20.14
CA ILE A 44 6.32 -14.84 19.94
C ILE A 44 7.68 -15.19 20.56
N GLY A 45 8.64 -14.28 20.48
CA GLY A 45 9.96 -14.42 21.11
C GLY A 45 10.00 -14.07 22.60
N GLU A 46 8.85 -13.81 23.23
CA GLU A 46 8.73 -13.43 24.66
C GLU A 46 9.53 -12.16 25.04
N GLN A 47 9.84 -11.32 24.06
CA GLN A 47 10.59 -10.07 24.22
C GLN A 47 9.64 -8.93 24.61
N TYR A 48 9.04 -9.00 25.80
CA TYR A 48 7.99 -8.06 26.23
C TYR A 48 8.44 -6.61 26.31
N ASN A 49 9.68 -6.37 26.73
CA ASN A 49 10.24 -5.01 26.79
C ASN A 49 10.34 -4.36 25.41
N GLU A 50 10.74 -5.13 24.39
CA GLU A 50 10.80 -4.65 23.01
C GLU A 50 9.39 -4.51 22.42
N ALA A 51 8.50 -5.46 22.71
CA ALA A 51 7.11 -5.39 22.30
C ALA A 51 6.44 -4.11 22.82
N GLY A 52 6.69 -3.71 24.07
CA GLY A 52 6.20 -2.45 24.64
C GLY A 52 6.67 -1.21 23.87
N LYS A 53 7.96 -1.15 23.51
CA LYS A 53 8.51 -0.05 22.70
C LYS A 53 7.89 -0.01 21.29
N ILE A 54 7.71 -1.16 20.66
CA ILE A 54 7.10 -1.25 19.32
C ILE A 54 5.62 -0.84 19.40
N PHE A 55 4.91 -1.23 20.46
CA PHE A 55 3.51 -0.86 20.66
C PHE A 55 3.30 0.66 20.72
N LEU A 56 4.16 1.38 21.44
CA LEU A 56 4.10 2.84 21.49
C LEU A 56 4.26 3.47 20.09
N LYS A 57 5.22 2.97 19.29
CA LYS A 57 5.41 3.41 17.90
C LYS A 57 4.19 3.09 17.02
N ILE A 58 3.55 1.93 17.21
CA ILE A 58 2.32 1.58 16.48
C ILE A 58 1.20 2.58 16.83
N ARG A 59 1.06 2.96 18.10
CA ARG A 59 0.05 3.91 18.55
C ARG A 59 0.22 5.27 17.87
N GLU A 60 1.44 5.80 17.88
CA GLU A 60 1.78 7.06 17.20
C GLU A 60 1.53 6.97 15.70
N ALA A 61 2.01 5.90 15.05
CA ALA A 61 1.83 5.71 13.62
C ALA A 61 0.33 5.59 13.24
N LYS A 62 -0.49 4.93 14.07
CA LYS A 62 -1.94 4.84 13.86
C LYS A 62 -2.64 6.20 14.02
N GLN A 63 -2.15 7.07 14.90
CA GLN A 63 -2.65 8.44 15.02
C GLN A 63 -2.35 9.24 13.74
N SER A 64 -1.11 9.20 13.25
CA SER A 64 -0.73 9.83 11.98
C SER A 64 -1.54 9.29 10.80
N HIS A 65 -1.74 7.97 10.74
CA HIS A 65 -2.58 7.34 9.73
C HIS A 65 -4.03 7.85 9.77
N ARG A 66 -4.61 8.03 10.96
CA ARG A 66 -5.95 8.60 11.12
C ARG A 66 -6.04 10.02 10.57
N HIS A 67 -5.02 10.86 10.81
CA HIS A 67 -4.97 12.20 10.23
C HIS A 67 -4.89 12.16 8.70
N LEU A 68 -4.10 11.25 8.13
CA LEU A 68 -4.02 11.06 6.67
C LEU A 68 -5.36 10.59 6.08
N LEU A 69 -6.07 9.68 6.75
CA LEU A 69 -7.41 9.25 6.33
C LEU A 69 -8.39 10.41 6.28
N MET A 70 -8.36 11.30 7.28
CA MET A 70 -9.24 12.48 7.33
C MET A 70 -8.96 13.46 6.18
N ARG A 71 -7.71 13.62 5.77
CA ARG A 71 -7.32 14.51 4.65
C ARG A 71 -7.77 14.00 3.27
N LYS A 72 -8.04 12.69 3.13
CA LYS A 72 -8.51 12.05 1.88
C LYS A 72 -7.63 12.38 0.65
N GLU A 73 -6.32 12.47 0.84
CA GLU A 73 -5.39 12.76 -0.24
C GLU A 73 -5.14 11.52 -1.11
N PHE A 74 -5.21 11.69 -2.43
CA PHE A 74 -4.93 10.63 -3.39
C PHE A 74 -3.53 10.76 -3.97
N ALA A 75 -2.86 9.63 -4.17
CA ALA A 75 -1.59 9.50 -4.87
C ALA A 75 -1.76 8.58 -6.08
N ARG A 76 -1.11 8.93 -7.19
CA ARG A 76 -1.09 8.09 -8.38
C ARG A 76 -0.21 6.87 -8.12
N ILE A 77 -0.74 5.69 -8.40
CA ILE A 77 0.00 4.43 -8.37
C ILE A 77 0.80 4.38 -9.68
N ARG A 78 2.12 4.21 -9.57
CA ARG A 78 3.01 3.98 -10.71
C ARG A 78 2.90 2.54 -11.19
#